data_AF-A0A3S1DJ66-F1
#
_entry.id   AF-A0A3S1DJ66-F1
#
_cell.length_a   1.000
_cell.length_b   1.000
_cell.length_c   1.000
_cell.angle_alpha   90.00
_cell.angle_beta   90.00
_cell.angle_gamma   90.00
#
_symmetry.space_group_name_H-M   'P 1'
#
loop_
_entity.id
_entity.type
_entity.pdbx_description
1 polymer ?
#
loop_
_entity_poly.entity_id
_entity_poly.type
_entity_poly.pdbx_seq_one_letter_code
_entity_poly.pdbx_strand_id
1 'polypeptide(L)'
;MKHKEKLVDSLITKSSKDQWHNAVKIIGKLDYSDQVQMVPQMLFLLQDVNWPGAVEATKIMESITPEELKPHIIRALVEANEENDTIWIAWIKEFIEKNILLEQFEDYNTF
;
A
#
# COMPACT_ATOMS: atom_id res chain seq x y z
N MET A 1 -22.12 3.90 -18.18
CA MET A 1 -21.27 3.13 -17.26
C MET A 1 -19.79 3.50 -17.46
N LYS A 2 -19.42 4.79 -17.30
CA LYS A 2 -18.06 5.33 -17.55
C LYS A 2 -17.52 6.18 -16.37
N HIS A 3 -18.21 6.15 -15.22
CA HIS A 3 -17.93 7.07 -14.10
C HIS A 3 -17.34 6.39 -12.86
N LYS A 4 -17.24 5.05 -12.81
CA LYS A 4 -16.61 4.34 -11.68
C LYS A 4 -15.08 4.25 -11.81
N GLU A 5 -14.53 4.25 -13.02
CA GLU A 5 -13.12 3.95 -13.32
C GLU A 5 -12.10 5.06 -12.98
N LYS A 6 -12.51 6.22 -12.45
CA LYS A 6 -11.59 7.36 -12.22
C LYS A 6 -11.48 7.85 -10.78
N LEU A 7 -12.31 7.33 -9.88
CA LEU A 7 -12.35 7.75 -8.47
C LEU A 7 -11.37 6.96 -7.60
N VAL A 8 -10.94 5.78 -8.07
CA VAL A 8 -10.25 4.79 -7.24
C VAL A 8 -8.73 5.00 -7.23
N ASP A 9 -8.13 5.62 -8.26
CA ASP A 9 -6.66 5.68 -8.39
C ASP A 9 -5.93 6.62 -7.42
N SER A 10 -6.64 7.43 -6.60
CA SER A 10 -5.98 8.47 -5.79
C SER A 10 -6.80 9.01 -4.62
N LEU A 11 -7.61 8.18 -3.95
CA LEU A 11 -8.44 8.60 -2.81
C LEU A 11 -7.61 9.22 -1.66
N ILE A 12 -6.49 8.60 -1.27
CA ILE A 12 -5.60 9.10 -0.21
C ILE A 12 -4.82 10.32 -0.72
N THR A 13 -4.13 10.20 -1.86
CA THR A 13 -3.23 11.25 -2.35
C THR A 13 -3.94 12.51 -2.88
N LYS A 14 -5.25 12.47 -3.17
CA LYS A 14 -6.06 13.65 -3.51
C LYS A 14 -6.89 14.20 -2.34
N SER A 15 -6.84 13.57 -1.17
CA SER A 15 -7.49 14.10 0.03
C SER A 15 -6.48 14.75 0.96
N SER A 16 -6.96 15.60 1.86
CA SER A 16 -6.10 16.22 2.87
C SER A 16 -5.73 15.21 3.94
N LYS A 17 -4.59 15.41 4.62
CA LYS A 17 -4.03 14.45 5.59
C LYS A 17 -4.98 14.10 6.74
N ASP A 18 -5.82 15.04 7.17
CA ASP A 18 -6.87 14.83 8.18
C ASP A 18 -8.01 13.91 7.70
N GLN A 19 -8.12 13.69 6.38
CA GLN A 19 -9.11 12.81 5.76
C GLN A 19 -8.58 11.41 5.46
N TRP A 20 -7.26 11.19 5.49
CA TRP A 20 -6.65 9.91 5.08
C TRP A 20 -7.18 8.71 5.86
N HIS A 21 -7.40 8.86 7.18
CA HIS A 21 -8.00 7.79 7.97
C HIS A 21 -9.42 7.42 7.49
N ASN A 22 -10.22 8.41 7.08
CA ASN A 22 -11.55 8.15 6.51
C ASN A 22 -11.46 7.54 5.11
N ALA A 23 -10.47 7.95 4.31
CA ALA A 23 -10.20 7.33 3.00
C ALA A 23 -9.88 5.84 3.16
N VAL A 24 -9.00 5.47 4.09
CA VAL A 24 -8.67 4.06 4.38
C VAL A 24 -9.89 3.28 4.85
N LYS A 25 -10.75 3.86 5.69
CA LYS A 25 -12.03 3.22 6.09
C LYS A 25 -12.98 2.98 4.92
N ILE A 26 -12.95 3.82 3.89
CA ILE A 26 -13.73 3.61 2.67
C ILE A 26 -13.11 2.44 1.90
N ILE A 27 -11.79 2.41 1.74
CA ILE A 27 -11.06 1.33 1.06
C ILE A 27 -11.40 -0.03 1.70
N GLY A 28 -11.36 -0.13 3.03
CA GLY A 28 -11.69 -1.38 3.74
C GLY A 28 -13.14 -1.86 3.60
N LYS A 29 -14.03 -1.06 3.00
CA LYS A 29 -15.42 -1.41 2.69
C LYS A 29 -15.64 -1.73 1.21
N LEU A 30 -14.62 -1.57 0.38
CA LEU A 30 -14.71 -1.90 -1.04
C LEU A 30 -14.67 -3.42 -1.23
N ASP A 31 -15.11 -3.86 -2.41
CA ASP A 31 -14.97 -5.25 -2.82
C ASP A 31 -13.48 -5.59 -3.00
N TYR A 32 -13.14 -6.89 -2.91
CA TYR A 32 -11.76 -7.36 -2.95
C TYR A 32 -10.95 -6.81 -4.14
N SER A 33 -11.52 -6.84 -5.35
CA SER A 33 -10.83 -6.34 -6.55
C SER A 33 -10.48 -4.85 -6.46
N ASP A 34 -11.35 -4.07 -5.81
CA ASP A 34 -11.15 -2.63 -5.65
C ASP A 34 -10.12 -2.35 -4.53
N GLN A 35 -10.04 -3.22 -3.51
CA GLN A 35 -8.98 -3.15 -2.49
C GLN A 35 -7.61 -3.44 -3.09
N VAL A 36 -7.50 -4.42 -3.99
CA VAL A 36 -6.26 -4.72 -4.73
C VAL A 36 -5.80 -3.50 -5.55
N GLN A 37 -6.72 -2.83 -6.23
CA GLN A 37 -6.41 -1.60 -6.99
C GLN A 37 -5.92 -0.45 -6.09
N MET A 38 -6.26 -0.46 -4.81
CA MET A 38 -5.89 0.56 -3.83
C MET A 38 -4.54 0.32 -3.15
N VAL A 39 -3.92 -0.84 -3.36
CA VAL A 39 -2.62 -1.21 -2.74
C VAL A 39 -1.55 -0.12 -2.89
N PRO A 40 -1.34 0.51 -4.06
CA PRO A 40 -0.34 1.58 -4.18
C PRO A 40 -0.52 2.73 -3.19
N GLN A 41 -1.77 3.12 -2.90
CA GLN A 41 -2.06 4.21 -1.97
C GLN A 41 -1.94 3.79 -0.51
N MET A 42 -2.20 2.51 -0.22
CA MET A 42 -1.95 1.93 1.09
C MET A 42 -0.44 1.80 1.36
N LEU A 43 0.36 1.42 0.36
CA LEU A 43 1.82 1.42 0.42
C LEU A 43 2.40 2.82 0.61
N PHE A 44 1.84 3.84 -0.05
CA PHE A 44 2.22 5.25 0.15
C PHE A 44 2.16 5.67 1.63
N LEU A 45 1.18 5.18 2.40
CA LEU A 45 1.08 5.51 3.82
C LEU A 45 2.21 4.92 4.67
N LEU A 46 3.00 3.97 4.14
CA LEU A 46 4.15 3.39 4.84
C LEU A 46 5.40 4.29 4.80
N GLN A 47 5.38 5.42 4.08
CA GLN A 47 6.42 6.45 4.21
C GLN A 47 6.55 6.95 5.66
N ASP A 48 5.43 7.00 6.39
CA ASP A 48 5.41 7.29 7.83
C ASP A 48 4.21 6.60 8.47
N VAL A 49 4.48 5.55 9.24
CA VAL A 49 3.47 4.75 9.94
C VAL A 49 2.66 5.52 10.98
N ASN A 50 3.07 6.74 11.34
CA ASN A 50 2.29 7.65 12.19
C ASN A 50 1.22 8.41 11.41
N TRP A 51 1.21 8.32 10.07
CA TRP A 51 0.19 8.98 9.26
C TRP A 51 -1.20 8.39 9.48
N PRO A 52 -2.26 9.22 9.45
CA PRO A 52 -3.62 8.75 9.68
C PRO A 52 -4.01 7.65 8.69
N GLY A 53 -4.38 6.48 9.21
CA GLY A 53 -4.80 5.34 8.41
C GLY A 53 -3.69 4.36 8.01
N ALA A 54 -2.40 4.65 8.25
CA ALA A 54 -1.31 3.75 7.87
C ALA A 54 -1.47 2.34 8.47
N VAL A 55 -1.71 2.25 9.79
CA VAL A 55 -1.93 0.97 10.48
C VAL A 55 -3.15 0.21 9.97
N GLU A 56 -4.22 0.91 9.59
CA GLU A 56 -5.44 0.28 9.08
C GLU A 56 -5.26 -0.18 7.62
N ALA A 57 -4.48 0.58 6.83
CA ALA A 57 -4.10 0.21 5.47
C ALA A 57 -3.26 -1.08 5.46
N THR A 58 -2.32 -1.21 6.39
CA THR A 58 -1.56 -2.46 6.57
C THR A 58 -2.50 -3.66 6.78
N LYS A 59 -3.46 -3.55 7.70
CA LYS A 59 -4.42 -4.64 7.98
C LYS A 59 -5.29 -5.03 6.79
N ILE A 60 -5.64 -4.07 5.94
CA ILE A 60 -6.36 -4.38 4.69
C ILE A 60 -5.45 -5.16 3.75
N MET A 61 -4.21 -4.70 3.56
CA MET A 61 -3.23 -5.39 2.71
C MET A 61 -2.90 -6.80 3.18
N GLU A 62 -2.95 -7.10 4.48
CA GLU A 62 -2.78 -8.45 5.03
C GLU A 62 -3.80 -9.48 4.51
N SER A 63 -4.96 -9.01 4.02
CA SER A 63 -6.00 -9.88 3.46
C SER A 63 -5.84 -10.15 1.95
N ILE A 64 -4.89 -9.46 1.30
CA ILE A 64 -4.64 -9.55 -0.14
C ILE A 64 -3.59 -10.63 -0.40
N THR A 65 -3.79 -11.42 -1.46
CA THR A 65 -2.84 -12.47 -1.81
C THR A 65 -1.45 -11.88 -2.11
N PRO A 66 -0.37 -12.56 -1.69
CA PRO A 66 1.00 -12.15 -2.01
C PRO A 66 1.25 -11.93 -3.51
N GLU A 67 0.66 -12.76 -4.37
CA GLU A 67 0.79 -12.68 -5.82
C GLU A 67 0.25 -11.36 -6.37
N GLU A 68 -0.84 -10.84 -5.79
CA GLU A 68 -1.42 -9.55 -6.15
C GLU A 68 -0.67 -8.37 -5.52
N LEU A 69 -0.10 -8.54 -4.31
CA LEU A 69 0.70 -7.50 -3.65
C LEU A 69 2.06 -7.27 -4.33
N LYS A 70 2.72 -8.34 -4.80
CA LYS A 70 4.09 -8.33 -5.32
C LYS A 70 4.39 -7.23 -6.35
N PRO A 71 3.62 -7.07 -7.44
CA PRO A 71 3.92 -6.03 -8.42
C PRO A 71 3.84 -4.60 -7.84
N HIS A 72 2.95 -4.37 -6.87
CA HIS A 72 2.81 -3.06 -6.23
C HIS A 72 3.94 -2.79 -5.23
N ILE A 73 4.34 -3.81 -4.47
CA ILE A 73 5.46 -3.74 -3.52
C ILE A 73 6.77 -3.45 -4.25
N ILE A 74 7.08 -4.18 -5.33
CA ILE A 74 8.30 -3.96 -6.11
C ILE A 74 8.35 -2.53 -6.62
N ARG A 75 7.23 -2.04 -7.15
CA ARG A 75 7.13 -0.66 -7.63
C ARG A 75 7.38 0.36 -6.51
N ALA A 76 6.76 0.17 -5.34
CA ALA A 76 6.95 1.06 -4.21
C ALA A 76 8.40 1.05 -3.69
N LEU A 77 9.08 -0.09 -3.69
CA LEU A 77 10.50 -0.20 -3.31
C LEU A 77 11.42 0.53 -4.32
N VAL A 78 11.15 0.42 -5.62
CA VAL A 78 11.88 1.18 -6.65
C VAL A 78 11.69 2.67 -6.45
N GLU A 79 10.45 3.13 -6.31
CA GLU A 79 10.12 4.55 -6.08
C GLU A 79 10.80 5.07 -4.79
N ALA A 80 10.68 4.33 -3.68
CA ALA A 80 11.32 4.69 -2.41
C ALA A 80 12.85 4.78 -2.52
N ASN A 81 13.49 3.86 -3.27
CA ASN A 81 14.92 3.88 -3.50
C ASN A 81 15.36 5.08 -4.37
N GLU A 82 14.61 5.40 -5.43
CA GLU A 82 14.85 6.58 -6.26
C GLU A 82 14.72 7.89 -5.46
N GLU A 83 13.78 7.94 -4.50
CA GLU A 83 13.58 9.07 -3.59
C GLU A 83 14.56 9.10 -2.41
N ASN A 84 15.39 8.07 -2.24
CA ASN A 84 16.23 7.84 -1.05
C ASN A 84 15.44 7.78 0.26
N ASP A 85 14.17 7.35 0.21
CA ASP A 85 13.30 7.18 1.38
C ASP A 85 13.55 5.83 2.06
N THR A 86 14.65 5.78 2.81
CA THR A 86 15.04 4.59 3.58
C THR A 86 14.02 4.19 4.65
N ILE A 87 13.19 5.12 5.13
CA ILE A 87 12.14 4.84 6.11
C ILE A 87 11.01 4.07 5.43
N TRP A 88 10.60 4.51 4.25
CA TRP A 88 9.58 3.82 3.47
C TRP A 88 10.02 2.40 3.09
N ILE A 89 11.26 2.23 2.62
CA ILE A 89 11.84 0.90 2.34
C ILE A 89 11.79 0.01 3.58
N ALA A 90 12.20 0.52 4.74
CA ALA A 90 12.20 -0.25 5.98
C ALA A 90 10.79 -0.72 6.38
N TRP A 91 9.79 0.14 6.28
CA TRP A 91 8.41 -0.25 6.60
C TRP A 91 7.77 -1.18 5.58
N ILE A 92 8.10 -1.05 4.29
CA ILE A 92 7.67 -2.03 3.28
C ILE A 92 8.30 -3.40 3.58
N LYS A 93 9.60 -3.45 3.90
CA LYS A 93 10.27 -4.71 4.27
C LYS A 93 9.68 -5.35 5.52
N GLU A 94 9.46 -4.57 6.57
CA GLU A 94 8.80 -5.02 7.79
C GLU A 94 7.40 -5.61 7.50
N PHE A 95 6.64 -4.97 6.60
CA PHE A 95 5.32 -5.47 6.19
C PHE A 95 5.42 -6.84 5.50
N ILE A 96 6.37 -7.00 4.59
CA ILE A 96 6.64 -8.26 3.88
C ILE A 96 7.02 -9.34 4.89
N GLU A 97 8.03 -9.10 5.74
CA GLU A 97 8.56 -10.09 6.68
C GLU A 97 7.50 -10.65 7.63
N LYS A 98 6.52 -9.82 8.01
CA LYS A 98 5.42 -10.22 8.91
C LYS A 98 4.31 -11.02 8.24
N ASN A 99 4.04 -10.75 6.97
CA ASN A 99 2.78 -11.17 6.34
C ASN A 99 2.97 -12.10 5.14
N ILE A 100 4.15 -12.08 4.56
CA ILE A 100 4.46 -12.82 3.35
C ILE A 100 5.70 -13.65 3.64
N LEU A 101 5.51 -14.96 3.76
CA LEU A 101 6.61 -15.90 3.91
C LEU A 101 7.66 -15.60 2.82
N LEU A 102 8.89 -15.32 3.27
CA LEU A 102 10.01 -14.79 2.47
C LEU A 102 10.30 -15.55 1.15
N GLU A 103 9.82 -16.79 1.02
CA GLU A 103 10.02 -17.67 -0.14
C GLU A 103 9.43 -17.14 -1.45
N GLN A 104 8.39 -16.29 -1.42
CA GLN A 104 7.72 -15.85 -2.66
C GLN A 104 8.38 -14.65 -3.37
N PHE A 105 9.52 -14.21 -2.85
CA PHE A 105 9.80 -12.78 -2.84
C PHE A 105 11.32 -12.49 -2.65
N GLU A 106 12.16 -13.45 -3.00
CA GLU A 106 13.64 -13.44 -2.83
C GLU A 106 14.36 -12.21 -3.43
N ASP A 107 13.75 -11.50 -4.39
CA ASP A 107 14.36 -10.40 -5.16
C ASP A 107 14.43 -9.03 -4.44
N TYR A 108 13.74 -8.80 -3.32
CA TYR A 108 13.72 -7.47 -2.66
C TYR A 108 14.88 -7.18 -1.72
N ASN A 109 15.78 -8.14 -1.49
CA ASN A 109 17.00 -7.91 -0.71
C ASN A 109 17.99 -6.96 -1.41
N THR A 110 17.68 -6.56 -2.65
CA THR A 110 18.47 -5.67 -3.50
C THR A 110 18.21 -4.18 -3.27
N PHE A 111 17.13 -3.84 -2.56
CA PHE A 111 16.78 -2.48 -2.12
C PHE A 111 17.22 -2.22 -0.68
#